data_AF-A0A819LII3-F1
#
_entry.id   AF-A0A819LII3-F1
#
_cell.length_a   1.000
_cell.length_b   1.000
_cell.length_c   1.000
_cell.angle_alpha   90.00
_cell.angle_beta   90.00
_cell.angle_gamma   90.00
#
_symmetry.space_group_name_H-M   'P 1'
#
loop_
_entity.id
_entity.type
_entity.pdbx_description
1 polymer ?
#
loop_
_entity_poly.entity_id
_entity_poly.type
_entity_poly.pdbx_seq_one_letter_code
_entity_poly.pdbx_strand_id
1 'polypeptide(L)'
;MASSRRSSISSRSQPVTLLDEIDEWERGALLLVKQTADHARQRVHTLMISNNIAVGKDSNEFRRRNSTDNSIEHLNSKLRNLQTALNTHSPRIRLSITPIDWSTILRVFVETPSIFNYDISTPKQLFVGGTLLTHEDQYQLNKFYGNENQKWHLIYKATKDGFAIDDFHRCCDSQGSTITVIQSLDNYLFGGYTSVSWNFHQGAKSGVTDRTAFLFTLNNPHGISPTKYTIKSSGENAIIPNAMAPTFGQYDICIYPNSNLNSQSFIKFPSNFMDSTGKGYLTFTGSTNFTTTDIEIYRLGNMWDHQF
;
A
#
# COMPACT_ATOMS: atom_id res chain seq x y z
N MET A 1 63.40 27.58 -2.43
CA MET A 1 62.00 27.91 -2.10
C MET A 1 61.16 27.75 -3.34
N ALA A 2 60.49 26.61 -3.48
CA ALA A 2 59.58 26.33 -4.60
C ALA A 2 58.15 26.65 -4.17
N SER A 3 57.46 27.53 -4.90
CA SER A 3 56.03 27.77 -4.72
C SER A 3 55.39 27.96 -6.09
N SER A 4 55.00 26.84 -6.70
CA SER A 4 54.01 26.80 -7.77
C SER A 4 52.85 25.96 -7.27
N ARG A 5 51.70 26.59 -7.04
CA ARG A 5 50.39 25.92 -6.92
C ARG A 5 49.38 26.69 -7.76
N ARG A 6 49.16 26.20 -8.98
CA ARG A 6 47.89 26.34 -9.70
C ARG A 6 47.11 25.05 -9.55
N SER A 7 45.89 25.13 -9.04
CA SER A 7 44.66 24.65 -9.70
C SER A 7 43.53 24.58 -8.67
N SER A 8 42.64 25.56 -8.77
CA SER A 8 41.32 25.56 -8.17
C SER A 8 40.42 24.62 -8.98
N ILE A 9 39.96 23.51 -8.38
CA ILE A 9 38.86 22.72 -8.90
C ILE A 9 37.58 23.31 -8.32
N SER A 10 36.87 24.11 -9.12
CA SER A 10 35.50 24.54 -8.83
C SER A 10 34.56 23.49 -9.41
N SER A 11 33.90 22.68 -8.58
CA SER A 11 32.77 21.85 -8.99
C SER A 11 31.54 22.74 -9.14
N ARG A 12 31.32 23.30 -10.33
CA ARG A 12 30.05 23.93 -10.69
C ARG A 12 29.04 22.81 -10.93
N SER A 13 28.11 22.61 -10.00
CA SER A 13 26.84 21.94 -10.29
C SER A 13 26.11 22.78 -11.34
N GLN A 14 25.79 22.19 -12.49
CA GLN A 14 24.94 22.85 -13.48
C GLN A 14 23.50 22.93 -12.95
N PRO A 15 22.75 24.01 -13.22
CA PRO A 15 21.34 24.07 -12.89
C PRO A 15 20.57 23.08 -13.76
N VAL A 16 19.89 22.13 -13.12
CA VAL A 16 18.92 21.23 -13.77
C VAL A 16 17.79 22.11 -14.30
N THR A 17 17.39 21.94 -15.57
CA THR A 17 16.32 22.73 -16.17
C THR A 17 14.96 22.08 -15.87
N LEU A 18 13.87 22.86 -15.87
CA LEU A 18 12.50 22.34 -15.71
C LEU A 18 12.16 21.22 -16.71
N LEU A 19 12.77 21.25 -17.90
CA LEU A 19 12.63 20.19 -18.91
C LEU A 19 13.31 18.88 -18.48
N ASP A 20 14.47 18.96 -17.81
CA ASP A 20 15.16 17.77 -17.29
C ASP A 20 14.36 17.12 -16.14
N GLU A 21 13.67 17.92 -15.32
CA GLU A 21 12.76 17.44 -14.26
C GLU A 21 11.52 16.75 -14.84
N ILE A 22 10.95 17.30 -15.91
CA ILE A 22 9.83 16.68 -16.65
C ILE A 22 10.28 15.36 -17.28
N ASP A 23 11.45 15.32 -17.91
CA ASP A 23 12.02 14.11 -18.51
C ASP A 23 12.33 13.03 -17.45
N GLU A 24 12.79 13.43 -16.27
CA GLU A 24 13.04 12.52 -15.16
C GLU A 24 11.73 11.96 -14.58
N TRP A 25 10.72 12.82 -14.44
CA TRP A 25 9.37 12.42 -14.04
C TRP A 25 8.75 11.44 -15.05
N GLU A 26 8.85 11.71 -16.36
CA GLU A 26 8.35 10.83 -17.42
C GLU A 26 9.06 9.47 -17.40
N ARG A 27 10.40 9.45 -17.23
CA ARG A 27 11.17 8.20 -17.08
C ARG A 27 10.74 7.41 -15.84
N GLY A 28 10.52 8.09 -14.71
CA GLY A 28 10.05 7.49 -13.46
C GLY A 28 8.65 6.87 -13.61
N ALA A 29 7.71 7.62 -14.20
CA ALA A 29 6.36 7.14 -14.47
C ALA A 29 6.36 5.94 -15.42
N LEU A 30 7.15 5.96 -16.49
CA LEU A 30 7.27 4.86 -17.44
C LEU A 30 7.89 3.60 -16.80
N LEU A 31 8.86 3.78 -15.91
CA LEU A 31 9.47 2.68 -15.16
C LEU A 31 8.46 2.03 -14.23
N LEU A 32 7.67 2.83 -13.52
CA LEU A 32 6.61 2.36 -12.63
C LEU A 32 5.53 1.58 -13.38
N VAL A 33 5.09 2.07 -14.53
CA VAL A 33 4.11 1.36 -15.38
C VAL A 33 4.67 0.02 -15.84
N LYS A 34 5.95 -0.05 -16.24
CA LYS A 34 6.60 -1.30 -16.64
C LYS A 34 6.71 -2.28 -15.48
N GLN A 35 7.15 -1.84 -14.31
CA GLN A 35 7.26 -2.68 -13.11
C GLN A 35 5.90 -3.25 -12.71
N THR A 36 4.87 -2.39 -12.69
CA THR A 36 3.49 -2.81 -12.38
C THR A 36 2.98 -3.83 -13.39
N ALA A 37 3.23 -3.62 -14.68
CA ALA A 37 2.84 -4.56 -15.74
C ALA A 37 3.58 -5.90 -15.64
N ASP A 38 4.87 -5.88 -15.29
CA ASP A 38 5.67 -7.10 -15.11
C ASP A 38 5.23 -7.89 -13.88
N HIS A 39 4.92 -7.21 -12.77
CA HIS A 39 4.31 -7.85 -11.60
C HIS A 39 2.93 -8.44 -11.90
N ALA A 40 2.09 -7.74 -12.66
CA ALA A 40 0.80 -8.26 -13.09
C ALA A 40 0.97 -9.52 -13.97
N ARG A 41 1.92 -9.52 -14.92
CA ARG A 41 2.26 -10.70 -15.73
C ARG A 41 2.70 -11.88 -14.88
N GLN A 42 3.58 -11.65 -13.91
CA GLN A 42 4.06 -12.70 -13.00
C GLN A 42 2.91 -13.29 -12.18
N ARG A 43 2.00 -12.46 -11.66
CA ARG A 43 0.83 -12.91 -10.90
C ARG A 43 -0.12 -13.75 -11.76
N VAL A 44 -0.43 -13.31 -12.98
CA VAL A 44 -1.25 -14.08 -13.93
C VAL A 44 -0.57 -15.41 -14.27
N HIS A 45 0.73 -15.41 -14.53
CA HIS A 45 1.49 -16.62 -14.83
C HIS A 45 1.46 -17.63 -13.66
N THR A 46 1.67 -17.17 -12.43
CA THR A 46 1.59 -18.00 -11.22
C THR A 46 0.19 -18.58 -11.02
N LEU A 47 -0.85 -17.77 -11.23
CA LEU A 47 -2.24 -18.22 -11.13
C LEU A 47 -2.58 -19.27 -12.20
N MET A 48 -2.10 -19.10 -13.43
CA MET A 48 -2.30 -20.05 -14.54
C MET A 48 -1.62 -21.40 -14.26
N ILE A 49 -0.39 -21.39 -13.74
CA ILE A 49 0.34 -22.60 -13.32
C ILE A 49 -0.42 -23.31 -12.19
N SER A 50 -0.83 -22.58 -11.16
CA SER A 50 -1.51 -23.15 -9.99
C SER A 50 -2.88 -23.78 -10.31
N ASN A 51 -3.52 -23.38 -11.42
CA ASN A 51 -4.83 -23.89 -11.85
C ASN A 51 -4.75 -24.80 -13.10
N ASN A 52 -3.56 -25.20 -13.52
CA ASN A 52 -3.31 -26.13 -14.64
C ASN A 52 -3.94 -25.66 -15.98
N ILE A 53 -3.95 -24.34 -16.21
CA ILE A 53 -4.51 -23.74 -17.44
C ILE A 53 -3.40 -23.65 -18.50
N ALA A 54 -3.56 -24.35 -19.62
CA ALA A 54 -2.59 -24.35 -20.72
C ALA A 54 -2.59 -23.03 -21.51
N VAL A 55 -1.40 -22.49 -21.77
CA VAL A 55 -1.18 -21.25 -22.55
C VAL A 55 -0.86 -21.61 -24.00
N GLY A 56 -1.62 -21.05 -24.95
CA GLY A 56 -1.31 -21.13 -26.38
C GLY A 56 -0.03 -20.36 -26.74
N LYS A 57 0.69 -20.84 -27.76
CA LYS A 57 2.04 -20.42 -28.20
C LYS A 57 2.18 -18.99 -28.79
N ASP A 58 1.36 -18.02 -28.41
CA ASP A 58 1.44 -16.64 -28.94
C ASP A 58 2.16 -15.65 -28.01
N SER A 59 3.09 -16.13 -27.18
CA SER A 59 3.81 -15.35 -26.17
C SER A 59 5.15 -14.74 -26.64
N ASN A 60 5.33 -14.47 -27.93
CA ASN A 60 6.54 -13.81 -28.43
C ASN A 60 6.26 -12.42 -29.02
N GLU A 61 6.99 -11.45 -28.48
CA GLU A 61 7.24 -10.07 -28.96
C GLU A 61 6.19 -8.98 -28.68
N PHE A 62 6.32 -8.34 -27.51
CA PHE A 62 6.10 -6.89 -27.41
C PHE A 62 7.38 -6.16 -27.88
N ARG A 63 7.66 -6.23 -29.18
CA ARG A 63 8.72 -5.41 -29.81
C ARG A 63 8.19 -3.98 -29.96
N ARG A 64 9.00 -2.99 -29.55
CA ARG A 64 8.74 -1.56 -29.75
C ARG A 64 8.24 -1.33 -31.18
N ARG A 65 7.02 -0.84 -31.33
CA ARG A 65 6.63 -0.09 -32.52
C ARG A 65 6.17 1.27 -32.07
N ASN A 66 6.89 2.28 -32.57
CA ASN A 66 6.40 3.64 -32.61
C ASN A 66 5.02 3.66 -33.31
N SER A 67 4.22 4.64 -32.88
CA SER A 67 3.14 5.30 -33.63
C SER A 67 1.71 4.87 -33.33
N THR A 68 0.92 5.92 -33.05
CA THR A 68 -0.51 6.11 -33.29
C THR A 68 -1.51 5.32 -32.45
N ASP A 69 -2.50 6.05 -31.94
CA ASP A 69 -3.60 5.76 -31.01
C ASP A 69 -4.34 4.41 -31.11
N ASN A 70 -4.16 3.62 -32.18
CA ASN A 70 -4.92 2.38 -32.38
C ASN A 70 -4.45 1.20 -31.50
N SER A 71 -3.28 1.30 -30.87
CA SER A 71 -2.67 0.19 -30.11
C SER A 71 -3.37 -0.08 -28.78
N ILE A 72 -3.79 0.98 -28.08
CA ILE A 72 -4.48 0.89 -26.78
C ILE A 72 -5.91 0.41 -26.97
N GLU A 73 -6.62 0.92 -27.98
CA GLU A 73 -7.97 0.46 -28.31
C GLU A 73 -7.99 -1.02 -28.71
N HIS A 74 -7.00 -1.45 -29.50
CA HIS A 74 -6.85 -2.86 -29.88
C HIS A 74 -6.53 -3.76 -28.68
N LEU A 75 -5.68 -3.30 -27.75
CA LEU A 75 -5.38 -4.00 -26.50
C LEU A 75 -6.62 -4.09 -25.60
N ASN A 76 -7.34 -2.99 -25.40
CA ASN A 76 -8.60 -2.94 -24.65
C ASN A 76 -9.65 -3.88 -25.27
N SER A 77 -9.71 -3.98 -26.60
CA SER A 77 -10.57 -4.94 -27.31
C SER A 77 -10.18 -6.39 -27.02
N LYS A 78 -8.90 -6.74 -27.11
CA LYS A 78 -8.41 -8.09 -26.77
C LYS A 78 -8.67 -8.46 -25.31
N LEU A 79 -8.49 -7.51 -24.39
CA LEU A 79 -8.77 -7.69 -22.96
C LEU A 79 -10.25 -7.94 -22.70
N ARG A 80 -11.16 -7.19 -23.34
CA ARG A 80 -12.62 -7.43 -23.25
C ARG A 80 -13.02 -8.81 -23.77
N ASN A 81 -12.40 -9.28 -24.85
CA ASN A 81 -12.67 -10.61 -25.39
C ASN A 81 -12.20 -11.71 -24.42
N LEU A 82 -11.03 -11.56 -23.81
CA LEU A 82 -10.52 -12.47 -22.77
C LEU A 82 -11.42 -12.49 -21.53
N GLN A 83 -11.84 -11.32 -21.06
CA GLN A 83 -12.79 -11.17 -19.95
C GLN A 83 -14.09 -11.94 -20.24
N THR A 84 -14.63 -11.77 -21.45
CA THR A 84 -15.86 -12.43 -21.88
C THR A 84 -15.70 -13.95 -21.89
N ALA A 85 -14.62 -14.46 -22.50
CA ALA A 85 -14.35 -15.89 -22.62
C ALA A 85 -14.15 -16.58 -21.26
N LEU A 86 -13.45 -15.93 -20.33
CA LEU A 86 -13.22 -16.45 -18.98
C LEU A 86 -14.51 -16.47 -18.14
N ASN A 87 -15.32 -15.42 -18.24
CA ASN A 87 -16.62 -15.34 -17.56
C ASN A 87 -17.64 -16.36 -18.11
N THR A 88 -17.51 -16.81 -19.37
CA THR A 88 -18.37 -17.86 -19.95
C THR A 88 -17.96 -19.28 -19.54
N HIS A 89 -16.66 -19.52 -19.34
CA HIS A 89 -16.13 -20.88 -19.08
C HIS A 89 -15.94 -21.23 -17.60
N SER A 90 -16.12 -20.28 -16.67
CA SER A 90 -16.06 -20.57 -15.24
C SER A 90 -17.03 -19.71 -14.42
N PRO A 91 -18.10 -20.30 -13.83
CA PRO A 91 -19.01 -19.56 -12.92
C PRO A 91 -18.35 -19.20 -11.57
N ARG A 92 -17.08 -19.59 -11.36
CA ARG A 92 -16.33 -19.43 -10.11
C ARG A 92 -15.33 -18.26 -10.11
N ILE A 93 -15.12 -17.59 -11.25
CA ILE A 93 -14.15 -16.51 -11.40
C ILE A 93 -14.80 -15.42 -12.25
N ARG A 94 -15.13 -14.27 -11.64
CA ARG A 94 -15.48 -13.07 -12.40
C ARG A 94 -14.27 -12.16 -12.49
N LEU A 95 -13.84 -11.91 -13.73
CA LEU A 95 -12.80 -10.93 -14.04
C LEU A 95 -13.45 -9.61 -14.43
N SER A 96 -13.03 -8.53 -13.79
CA SER A 96 -13.31 -7.16 -14.20
C SER A 96 -12.00 -6.55 -14.70
N ILE A 97 -11.99 -6.05 -15.93
CA ILE A 97 -10.85 -5.37 -16.54
C ILE A 97 -11.29 -3.95 -16.88
N THR A 98 -10.68 -2.94 -16.25
CA THR A 98 -10.89 -1.54 -16.59
C THR A 98 -10.02 -1.14 -17.80
N PRO A 99 -10.55 -0.38 -18.77
CA PRO A 99 -9.78 0.09 -19.92
C PRO A 99 -8.58 0.94 -19.49
N ILE A 100 -7.49 0.83 -20.24
CA ILE A 100 -6.32 1.68 -20.06
C ILE A 100 -6.61 3.06 -20.65
N ASP A 101 -6.50 4.10 -19.83
CA ASP A 101 -6.05 5.43 -20.23
C ASP A 101 -4.73 5.74 -19.49
N TRP A 102 -4.05 6.83 -19.84
CA TRP A 102 -2.75 7.22 -19.25
C TRP A 102 -2.77 7.37 -17.70
N SER A 103 -3.94 7.25 -17.05
CA SER A 103 -4.11 7.30 -15.60
C SER A 103 -4.61 6.00 -14.94
N THR A 104 -4.90 4.94 -15.70
CA THR A 104 -5.63 3.77 -15.17
C THR A 104 -4.82 2.48 -15.16
N ILE A 105 -4.45 2.04 -13.94
CA ILE A 105 -3.82 0.74 -13.64
C ILE A 105 -4.79 -0.40 -13.95
N LEU A 106 -4.28 -1.49 -14.57
CA LEU A 106 -5.00 -2.75 -14.74
C LEU A 106 -5.43 -3.30 -13.36
N ARG A 107 -6.72 -3.23 -13.05
CA ARG A 107 -7.31 -3.95 -11.92
C ARG A 107 -7.77 -5.32 -12.42
N VAL A 108 -7.32 -6.38 -11.75
CA VAL A 108 -7.79 -7.75 -11.99
C VAL A 108 -8.35 -8.26 -10.66
N PHE A 109 -9.67 -8.35 -10.58
CA PHE A 109 -10.37 -8.95 -9.45
C PHE A 109 -10.65 -10.42 -9.76
N VAL A 110 -10.46 -11.30 -8.77
CA VAL A 110 -10.89 -12.70 -8.82
C VAL A 110 -11.91 -12.85 -7.69
N GLU A 111 -13.19 -12.82 -8.02
CA GLU A 111 -14.24 -13.18 -7.07
C GLU A 111 -14.27 -14.71 -6.93
N THR A 112 -13.90 -15.23 -5.76
CA THR A 112 -14.21 -16.61 -5.38
C THR A 112 -15.61 -16.65 -4.75
N PRO A 113 -16.49 -17.58 -5.12
CA PRO A 113 -17.77 -17.70 -4.44
C PRO A 113 -17.51 -18.16 -3.01
N SER A 114 -17.91 -17.32 -2.06
CA SER A 114 -17.97 -17.61 -0.64
C SER A 114 -18.78 -18.89 -0.42
N ILE A 115 -18.12 -19.96 0.06
CA ILE A 115 -18.79 -21.13 0.64
C ILE A 115 -19.20 -20.77 2.07
N PHE A 116 -20.02 -19.74 2.22
CA PHE A 116 -20.73 -19.47 3.47
C PHE A 116 -22.06 -18.85 3.08
N ASN A 117 -23.14 -19.56 3.38
CA ASN A 117 -24.49 -19.01 3.37
C ASN A 117 -24.53 -17.87 4.40
N TYR A 118 -24.20 -16.65 3.97
CA TYR A 118 -24.41 -15.44 4.74
C TYR A 118 -25.60 -14.70 4.14
N ASP A 119 -26.54 -14.38 5.02
CA ASP A 119 -27.79 -13.69 4.73
C ASP A 119 -27.54 -12.41 3.91
N ILE A 120 -28.24 -12.30 2.78
CA ILE A 120 -28.14 -11.20 1.81
C ILE A 120 -28.93 -10.01 2.35
N SER A 121 -28.43 -9.41 3.43
CA SER A 121 -28.62 -7.99 3.69
C SER A 121 -27.33 -7.30 3.26
N THR A 122 -27.44 -6.19 2.54
CA THR A 122 -26.32 -5.38 2.01
C THR A 122 -25.04 -5.47 2.86
N PRO A 123 -23.86 -5.82 2.29
CA PRO A 123 -22.67 -6.06 3.08
C PRO A 123 -22.39 -4.86 3.97
N LYS A 124 -22.47 -5.09 5.28
CA LYS A 124 -22.32 -4.06 6.31
C LYS A 124 -20.95 -3.40 6.12
N GLN A 125 -20.94 -2.14 5.72
CA GLN A 125 -19.70 -1.38 5.55
C GLN A 125 -19.13 -1.09 6.95
N LEU A 126 -18.01 -1.74 7.28
CA LEU A 126 -17.36 -1.67 8.60
C LEU A 126 -16.32 -0.56 8.65
N PHE A 127 -15.65 -0.30 7.53
CA PHE A 127 -14.71 0.81 7.36
C PHE A 127 -15.31 1.80 6.37
N VAL A 128 -15.72 2.97 6.87
CA VAL A 128 -16.48 3.96 6.11
C VAL A 128 -15.54 5.05 5.59
N GLY A 129 -15.68 5.38 4.30
CA GLY A 129 -15.05 6.54 3.66
C GLY A 129 -13.75 6.27 2.90
N GLY A 130 -13.08 5.15 3.15
CA GLY A 130 -11.86 4.77 2.42
C GLY A 130 -12.11 3.81 1.26
N THR A 131 -11.03 3.52 0.53
CA THR A 131 -11.04 2.80 -0.75
C THR A 131 -9.98 1.70 -0.84
N LEU A 132 -9.08 1.56 0.13
CA LEU A 132 -8.03 0.54 0.09
C LEU A 132 -8.52 -0.86 0.49
N LEU A 133 -9.55 -0.93 1.33
CA LEU A 133 -9.98 -2.19 1.95
C LEU A 133 -11.16 -2.82 1.19
N THR A 134 -11.00 -4.07 0.79
CA THR A 134 -12.13 -4.91 0.36
C THR A 134 -13.01 -5.32 1.54
N HIS A 135 -14.17 -5.92 1.28
CA HIS A 135 -15.02 -6.45 2.37
C HIS A 135 -14.31 -7.52 3.21
N GLU A 136 -13.48 -8.36 2.58
CA GLU A 136 -12.70 -9.39 3.28
C GLU A 136 -11.63 -8.77 4.16
N ASP A 137 -10.93 -7.74 3.66
CA ASP A 137 -9.92 -7.02 4.44
C ASP A 137 -10.53 -6.38 5.69
N GLN A 138 -11.70 -5.76 5.55
CA GLN A 138 -12.44 -5.14 6.66
C GLN A 138 -12.79 -6.17 7.74
N TYR A 139 -13.31 -7.33 7.33
CA TYR A 139 -13.64 -8.41 8.25
C TYR A 139 -12.39 -8.94 8.96
N GLN A 140 -11.30 -9.15 8.23
CA GLN A 140 -10.05 -9.65 8.76
C GLN A 140 -9.41 -8.66 9.76
N LEU A 141 -9.43 -7.36 9.48
CA LEU A 141 -8.97 -6.34 10.41
C LEU A 141 -9.80 -6.33 11.70
N ASN A 142 -11.12 -6.47 11.60
CA ASN A 142 -11.99 -6.56 12.77
C ASN A 142 -11.76 -7.85 13.60
N LYS A 143 -11.45 -8.96 12.94
CA LYS A 143 -11.02 -10.20 13.59
C LYS A 143 -9.69 -10.01 14.33
N PHE A 144 -8.73 -9.28 13.74
CA PHE A 144 -7.49 -8.92 14.42
C PHE A 144 -7.72 -8.01 15.62
N TYR A 145 -8.63 -7.04 15.50
CA TYR A 145 -9.02 -6.16 16.59
C TYR A 145 -9.73 -6.91 17.74
N GLY A 146 -10.50 -7.95 17.41
CA GLY A 146 -11.26 -8.76 18.38
C GLY A 146 -12.74 -8.42 18.46
N ASN A 147 -13.27 -7.65 17.51
CA ASN A 147 -14.69 -7.36 17.37
C ASN A 147 -15.08 -7.29 15.88
N GLU A 148 -15.69 -8.37 15.38
CA GLU A 148 -16.09 -8.55 13.97
C GLU A 148 -17.04 -7.46 13.45
N ASN A 149 -17.81 -6.85 14.35
CA ASN A 149 -18.83 -5.85 14.02
C ASN A 149 -18.39 -4.40 14.25
N GLN A 150 -17.12 -4.18 14.58
CA GLN A 150 -16.60 -2.85 14.87
C GLN A 150 -16.69 -1.95 13.64
N LYS A 151 -17.17 -0.72 13.85
CA LYS A 151 -17.17 0.32 12.82
C LYS A 151 -15.95 1.21 12.97
N TRP A 152 -15.43 1.66 11.84
CA TRP A 152 -14.27 2.52 11.72
C TRP A 152 -14.58 3.65 10.73
N HIS A 153 -14.21 4.88 11.08
CA HIS A 153 -14.45 6.05 10.25
C HIS A 153 -13.12 6.61 9.76
N LEU A 154 -13.01 6.79 8.44
CA LEU A 154 -11.85 7.42 7.83
C LEU A 154 -11.68 8.84 8.37
N ILE A 155 -10.48 9.14 8.87
CA ILE A 155 -10.09 10.48 9.36
C ILE A 155 -8.99 11.10 8.51
N TYR A 156 -8.23 10.28 7.80
CA TYR A 156 -7.14 10.71 6.94
C TYR A 156 -6.99 9.77 5.77
N LYS A 157 -6.87 10.34 4.57
CA LYS A 157 -6.51 9.65 3.33
C LYS A 157 -5.47 10.49 2.61
N ALA A 158 -4.22 10.00 2.52
CA ALA A 158 -3.11 10.80 2.02
C ALA A 158 -3.34 11.35 0.59
N THR A 159 -3.97 10.56 -0.29
CA THR A 159 -4.33 11.01 -1.65
C THR A 159 -5.40 12.11 -1.70
N LYS A 160 -6.13 12.34 -0.60
CA LYS A 160 -7.14 13.40 -0.47
C LYS A 160 -6.63 14.58 0.36
N ASP A 161 -6.03 14.28 1.50
CA ASP A 161 -5.68 15.25 2.53
C ASP A 161 -4.23 15.75 2.43
N GLY A 162 -3.40 15.09 1.61
CA GLY A 162 -1.98 15.39 1.40
C GLY A 162 -1.05 14.39 2.08
N PHE A 163 0.21 14.33 1.62
CA PHE A 163 1.26 13.44 2.16
C PHE A 163 2.26 14.16 3.08
N ALA A 164 2.04 15.45 3.40
CA ALA A 164 2.90 16.16 4.33
C ALA A 164 2.64 15.72 5.77
N ILE A 165 3.65 15.87 6.63
CA ILE A 165 3.51 15.56 8.05
C ILE A 165 2.43 16.40 8.74
N ASP A 166 2.29 17.66 8.33
CA ASP A 166 1.26 18.56 8.87
C ASP A 166 -0.15 18.10 8.49
N ASP A 167 -0.33 17.47 7.33
CA ASP A 167 -1.61 16.89 6.91
C ASP A 167 -2.00 15.70 7.79
N PHE A 168 -1.02 14.83 8.07
CA PHE A 168 -1.21 13.71 9.00
C PHE A 168 -1.62 14.21 10.39
N HIS A 169 -0.86 15.13 10.99
CA HIS A 169 -1.14 15.59 12.37
C HIS A 169 -2.45 16.38 12.46
N ARG A 170 -2.76 17.20 11.45
CA ARG A 170 -4.06 17.89 11.37
C ARG A 170 -5.23 16.92 11.46
N CYS A 171 -5.11 15.73 10.86
CA CYS A 171 -6.19 14.76 10.79
C CYS A 171 -6.16 13.70 11.91
N CYS A 172 -4.98 13.29 12.39
CA CYS A 172 -4.81 12.10 13.21
C CYS A 172 -4.50 12.37 14.68
N ASP A 173 -4.11 13.58 15.05
CA ASP A 173 -3.86 13.92 16.44
C ASP A 173 -5.19 13.93 17.23
N SER A 174 -5.10 13.51 18.49
CA SER A 174 -6.21 13.44 19.45
C SER A 174 -7.42 12.59 19.01
N GLN A 175 -7.25 11.68 18.03
CA GLN A 175 -8.34 10.83 17.54
C GLN A 175 -8.55 9.53 18.34
N GLY A 176 -7.76 9.29 19.39
CA GLY A 176 -7.84 8.05 20.17
C GLY A 176 -7.34 6.84 19.39
N SER A 177 -8.09 5.73 19.47
CA SER A 177 -7.70 4.48 18.84
C SER A 177 -7.87 4.52 17.32
N THR A 178 -6.85 4.06 16.60
CA THR A 178 -6.82 4.11 15.13
C THR A 178 -6.27 2.84 14.51
N ILE A 179 -6.77 2.51 13.31
CA ILE A 179 -6.17 1.56 12.37
C ILE A 179 -5.57 2.36 11.23
N THR A 180 -4.29 2.15 10.98
CA THR A 180 -3.54 2.69 9.85
C THR A 180 -3.37 1.60 8.80
N VAL A 181 -3.79 1.89 7.57
CA VAL A 181 -3.64 1.06 6.38
C VAL A 181 -2.73 1.79 5.39
N ILE A 182 -1.64 1.16 5.00
CA ILE A 182 -0.63 1.68 4.07
C ILE A 182 -0.67 0.81 2.82
N GLN A 183 -0.69 1.45 1.65
CA GLN A 183 -0.49 0.80 0.38
C GLN A 183 0.90 1.14 -0.17
N SER A 184 1.74 0.12 -0.42
CA SER A 184 3.00 0.33 -1.14
C SER A 184 2.79 0.45 -2.65
N LEU A 185 3.82 0.93 -3.35
CA LEU A 185 3.89 0.99 -4.81
C LEU A 185 3.58 -0.36 -5.48
N ASP A 186 3.99 -1.46 -4.85
CA ASP A 186 3.72 -2.83 -5.32
C ASP A 186 2.33 -3.36 -4.93
N ASN A 187 1.45 -2.50 -4.40
CA ASN A 187 0.09 -2.80 -3.94
C ASN A 187 0.02 -3.77 -2.75
N TYR A 188 1.05 -3.79 -1.91
CA TYR A 188 0.97 -4.47 -0.62
C TYR A 188 0.26 -3.59 0.41
N LEU A 189 -0.70 -4.18 1.11
CA LEU A 189 -1.54 -3.59 2.14
C LEU A 189 -1.09 -4.12 3.49
N PHE A 190 -0.65 -3.21 4.33
CA PHE A 190 -0.15 -3.50 5.67
C PHE A 190 -0.32 -2.27 6.56
N GLY A 191 0.00 -2.40 7.83
CA GLY A 191 -0.02 -1.25 8.72
C GLY A 191 -0.08 -1.67 10.17
N GLY A 192 -0.79 -0.90 10.98
CA GLY A 192 -0.87 -1.15 12.41
C GLY A 192 -2.09 -0.52 13.06
N TYR A 193 -2.39 -1.06 14.23
CA TYR A 193 -3.37 -0.54 15.16
C TYR A 193 -2.66 0.02 16.39
N THR A 194 -3.20 1.12 16.91
CA THR A 194 -2.87 1.61 18.24
C THR A 194 -4.14 2.10 18.94
N SER A 195 -4.22 1.88 20.26
CA SER A 195 -5.27 2.40 21.12
C SER A 195 -5.05 3.85 21.55
N VAL A 196 -3.83 4.37 21.39
CA VAL A 196 -3.43 5.72 21.85
C VAL A 196 -3.37 6.71 20.69
N SER A 197 -3.50 8.00 20.99
CA SER A 197 -3.45 9.08 19.99
C SER A 197 -2.04 9.37 19.48
N TRP A 198 -1.93 9.83 18.23
CA TRP A 198 -0.69 10.15 17.52
C TRP A 198 0.02 11.44 17.95
N ASN A 199 -0.51 12.13 18.96
CA ASN A 199 -0.12 13.47 19.39
C ASN A 199 1.40 13.72 19.28
N PHE A 200 1.77 14.67 18.43
CA PHE A 200 3.16 15.10 18.34
C PHE A 200 3.38 16.34 19.19
N HIS A 201 4.35 16.24 20.10
CA HIS A 201 4.87 17.38 20.84
C HIS A 201 6.33 17.56 20.46
N GLN A 202 6.69 18.76 19.98
CA GLN A 202 8.06 19.07 19.61
C GLN A 202 8.98 18.81 20.80
N GLY A 203 9.96 17.91 20.63
CA GLY A 203 10.87 17.50 21.71
C GLY A 203 10.40 16.29 22.53
N ALA A 204 9.35 15.58 22.13
CA ALA A 204 9.04 14.26 22.67
C ALA A 204 10.24 13.32 22.47
N LYS A 205 10.85 12.86 23.57
CA LYS A 205 12.09 12.07 23.55
C LYS A 205 11.86 10.56 23.68
N SER A 206 10.62 10.13 23.86
CA SER A 206 10.27 8.74 24.13
C SER A 206 9.05 8.32 23.33
N GLY A 207 9.03 7.06 22.90
CA GLY A 207 7.83 6.47 22.31
C GLY A 207 6.69 6.36 23.31
N VAL A 208 5.48 6.15 22.79
CA VAL A 208 4.28 5.97 23.60
C VAL A 208 4.04 4.48 23.81
N THR A 209 3.71 4.12 25.05
CA THR A 209 3.40 2.73 25.41
C THR A 209 1.95 2.40 25.07
N ASP A 210 1.75 1.26 24.41
CA ASP A 210 0.43 0.69 24.14
C ASP A 210 0.54 -0.84 24.05
N ARG A 211 0.03 -1.53 25.07
CA ARG A 211 0.08 -3.00 25.17
C ARG A 211 -0.91 -3.71 24.25
N THR A 212 -1.81 -2.97 23.61
CA THR A 212 -2.81 -3.51 22.68
C THR A 212 -2.42 -3.30 21.22
N ALA A 213 -1.35 -2.54 20.96
CA ALA A 213 -0.87 -2.28 19.62
C ALA A 213 -0.50 -3.58 18.89
N PHE A 214 -0.75 -3.58 17.58
CA PHE A 214 -0.33 -4.66 16.70
C PHE A 214 -0.04 -4.12 15.31
N LEU A 215 0.87 -4.79 14.60
CA LEU A 215 1.03 -4.60 13.15
C LEU A 215 0.26 -5.69 12.41
N PHE A 216 0.04 -5.47 11.13
CA PHE A 216 -0.56 -6.48 10.26
C PHE A 216 -0.07 -6.37 8.82
N THR A 217 -0.20 -7.48 8.10
CA THR A 217 -0.20 -7.54 6.64
C THR A 217 -1.52 -8.17 6.18
N LEU A 218 -2.11 -7.64 5.11
CA LEU A 218 -3.31 -8.20 4.47
C LEU A 218 -2.94 -8.99 3.21
N ASN A 219 -1.95 -8.51 2.48
CA ASN A 219 -1.24 -9.26 1.44
C ASN A 219 0.26 -8.92 1.54
N ASN A 220 1.10 -9.72 0.87
CA ASN A 220 2.56 -9.58 0.94
C ASN A 220 3.26 -10.29 -0.22
N PRO A 221 4.55 -9.98 -0.49
CA PRO A 221 5.32 -10.59 -1.58
C PRO A 221 5.43 -12.11 -1.51
N HIS A 222 5.25 -12.70 -0.34
CA HIS A 222 5.42 -14.12 -0.10
C HIS A 222 4.12 -14.92 -0.17
N GLY A 223 2.98 -14.25 -0.44
CA GLY A 223 1.66 -14.91 -0.47
C GLY A 223 1.24 -15.49 0.88
N ILE A 224 1.83 -15.03 1.98
CA ILE A 224 1.43 -15.44 3.33
C ILE A 224 0.02 -14.89 3.58
N SER A 225 -0.85 -15.69 4.19
CA SER A 225 -2.19 -15.23 4.57
C SER A 225 -2.14 -13.98 5.46
N PRO A 226 -3.22 -13.17 5.52
CA PRO A 226 -3.26 -12.00 6.39
C PRO A 226 -2.77 -12.33 7.81
N THR A 227 -1.79 -11.59 8.30
CA THR A 227 -1.09 -11.91 9.55
C THR A 227 -1.11 -10.72 10.50
N LYS A 228 -1.34 -10.99 11.79
CA LYS A 228 -1.24 -10.04 12.91
C LYS A 228 0.07 -10.27 13.66
N TYR A 229 0.78 -9.18 13.97
CA TYR A 229 2.00 -9.16 14.76
C TYR A 229 1.76 -8.37 16.05
N THR A 230 1.69 -9.06 17.18
CA THR A 230 1.42 -8.42 18.47
C THR A 230 2.65 -7.69 18.99
N ILE A 231 2.45 -6.58 19.71
CA ILE A 231 3.54 -5.92 20.42
C ILE A 231 4.15 -6.85 21.49
N LYS A 232 5.44 -6.68 21.76
CA LYS A 232 6.12 -7.37 22.88
C LYS A 232 5.50 -6.97 24.22
N SER A 233 5.69 -7.81 25.23
CA SER A 233 5.01 -7.72 26.53
C SER A 233 5.15 -6.37 27.27
N SER A 234 6.22 -5.61 27.04
CA SER A 234 6.37 -4.28 27.64
C SER A 234 5.36 -3.26 27.08
N GLY A 235 4.96 -3.41 25.81
CA GLY A 235 4.14 -2.43 25.08
C GLY A 235 4.87 -1.12 24.78
N GLU A 236 6.16 -1.02 25.13
CA GLU A 236 6.93 0.22 25.01
C GLU A 236 7.23 0.55 23.55
N ASN A 237 7.28 1.86 23.27
CA ASN A 237 7.54 2.39 21.93
C ASN A 237 6.58 1.82 20.88
N ALA A 238 5.31 1.57 21.24
CA ALA A 238 4.30 1.09 20.31
C ALA A 238 4.13 2.03 19.12
N ILE A 239 4.15 3.34 19.38
CA ILE A 239 4.27 4.40 18.40
C ILE A 239 5.37 5.38 18.81
N ILE A 240 6.00 6.05 17.84
CA ILE A 240 7.02 7.07 18.08
C ILE A 240 6.50 8.42 17.57
N PRO A 241 6.24 9.40 18.45
CA PRO A 241 5.92 10.75 18.04
C PRO A 241 7.21 11.40 17.52
N ASN A 242 7.32 11.58 16.21
CA ASN A 242 8.50 12.16 15.58
C ASN A 242 8.13 12.92 14.30
N ALA A 243 9.13 13.52 13.64
CA ALA A 243 8.95 14.26 12.39
C ALA A 243 8.68 13.37 11.15
N MET A 244 8.35 12.10 11.36
CA MET A 244 7.96 11.08 10.38
C MET A 244 6.74 10.35 10.97
N ALA A 245 5.64 10.33 10.23
CA ALA A 245 4.39 9.76 10.70
C ALA A 245 3.58 9.15 9.56
N PRO A 246 2.85 8.05 9.80
CA PRO A 246 2.82 7.26 11.04
C PRO A 246 4.13 6.47 11.27
N THR A 247 4.53 6.32 12.54
CA THR A 247 5.67 5.47 12.96
C THR A 247 5.26 4.52 14.08
N PHE A 248 5.30 3.22 13.80
CA PHE A 248 5.07 2.15 14.78
C PHE A 248 6.38 1.49 15.21
N GLY A 249 6.45 1.14 16.49
CA GLY A 249 7.65 0.49 17.04
C GLY A 249 8.84 1.44 17.05
N GLN A 250 10.02 0.94 17.41
CA GLN A 250 11.27 1.66 17.13
C GLN A 250 11.63 1.50 15.64
N TYR A 251 10.78 2.07 14.79
CA TYR A 251 10.80 2.01 13.34
C TYR A 251 10.52 0.61 12.76
N ASP A 252 9.68 -0.18 13.42
CA ASP A 252 9.13 -1.40 12.81
C ASP A 252 8.43 -1.06 11.49
N ILE A 253 7.65 0.02 11.48
CA ILE A 253 7.15 0.70 10.26
C ILE A 253 7.34 2.20 10.46
N CYS A 254 7.97 2.88 9.49
CA CYS A 254 8.19 4.32 9.51
C CYS A 254 7.84 4.93 8.15
N ILE A 255 6.92 5.89 8.13
CA ILE A 255 6.52 6.63 6.92
C ILE A 255 7.18 8.00 6.91
N TYR A 256 7.91 8.28 5.83
CA TYR A 256 8.51 9.60 5.59
C TYR A 256 7.49 10.58 5.01
N PRO A 257 7.61 11.88 5.29
CA PRO A 257 6.81 12.90 4.61
C PRO A 257 6.96 12.80 3.08
N ASN A 258 5.87 13.04 2.35
CA ASN A 258 5.82 12.93 0.89
C ASN A 258 6.24 11.54 0.37
N SER A 259 5.87 10.48 1.11
CA SER A 259 6.22 9.08 0.81
C SER A 259 5.74 8.57 -0.54
N ASN A 260 4.90 9.31 -1.25
CA ASN A 260 4.49 9.07 -2.64
C ASN A 260 5.50 9.57 -3.67
N LEU A 261 6.39 10.48 -3.30
CA LEU A 261 7.38 11.10 -4.20
C LEU A 261 8.81 10.60 -3.94
N ASN A 262 9.02 9.75 -2.94
CA ASN A 262 10.33 9.24 -2.57
C ASN A 262 10.25 7.81 -2.03
N SER A 263 11.41 7.18 -1.82
CA SER A 263 11.53 5.84 -1.25
C SER A 263 12.22 5.85 0.13
N GLN A 264 12.00 6.91 0.91
CA GLN A 264 12.62 7.09 2.23
C GLN A 264 11.85 6.41 3.36
N SER A 265 10.59 6.04 3.15
CA SER A 265 9.85 5.22 4.12
C SER A 265 10.53 3.85 4.26
N PHE A 266 10.54 3.31 5.48
CA PHE A 266 11.30 2.10 5.76
C PHE A 266 10.72 1.21 6.88
N ILE A 267 11.15 -0.05 6.88
CA ILE A 267 10.68 -1.11 7.79
C ILE A 267 11.91 -1.75 8.46
N LYS A 268 12.02 -1.66 9.78
CA LYS A 268 13.04 -2.37 10.58
C LYS A 268 12.47 -3.51 11.42
N PHE A 269 11.23 -3.91 11.12
CA PHE A 269 10.60 -5.04 11.79
C PHE A 269 11.48 -6.31 11.70
N PRO A 270 11.62 -7.09 12.80
CA PRO A 270 10.98 -6.90 14.11
C PRO A 270 11.88 -6.22 15.15
N SER A 271 11.44 -5.07 15.67
CA SER A 271 12.04 -4.38 16.83
C SER A 271 11.15 -4.48 18.06
N ASN A 272 9.94 -3.92 18.03
CA ASN A 272 9.02 -3.87 19.17
C ASN A 272 7.84 -4.83 19.04
N PHE A 273 7.59 -5.34 17.84
CA PHE A 273 6.53 -6.31 17.56
C PHE A 273 7.12 -7.71 17.38
N MET A 274 6.32 -8.74 17.66
CA MET A 274 6.72 -10.13 17.57
C MET A 274 6.57 -10.66 16.15
N ASP A 275 7.65 -11.21 15.59
CA ASP A 275 7.63 -11.88 14.29
C ASP A 275 7.19 -13.34 14.42
N SER A 276 5.96 -13.61 14.00
CA SER A 276 5.37 -14.94 13.95
C SER A 276 5.70 -15.70 12.65
N THR A 277 6.21 -15.04 11.61
CA THR A 277 6.51 -15.66 10.31
C THR A 277 8.00 -15.98 10.13
N GLY A 278 8.87 -15.36 10.94
CA GLY A 278 10.33 -15.50 10.86
C GLY A 278 10.95 -14.83 9.63
N LYS A 279 10.21 -13.93 8.99
CA LYS A 279 10.61 -13.24 7.75
C LYS A 279 11.03 -11.79 7.98
N GLY A 280 10.76 -11.24 9.15
CA GLY A 280 11.03 -9.85 9.48
C GLY A 280 10.43 -8.88 8.47
N TYR A 281 11.16 -7.79 8.19
CA TYR A 281 10.72 -6.70 7.31
C TYR A 281 10.33 -7.17 5.90
N LEU A 282 10.88 -8.30 5.43
CA LEU A 282 10.56 -8.86 4.12
C LEU A 282 9.08 -9.24 3.99
N THR A 283 8.37 -9.48 5.11
CA THR A 283 6.94 -9.81 5.07
C THR A 283 6.06 -8.67 4.58
N PHE A 284 6.52 -7.43 4.61
CA PHE A 284 5.67 -6.27 4.29
C PHE A 284 5.76 -5.91 2.81
N THR A 285 6.95 -5.49 2.36
CA THR A 285 7.18 -5.06 0.98
C THR A 285 8.24 -5.88 0.26
N GLY A 286 8.93 -6.79 0.97
CA GLY A 286 10.08 -7.53 0.41
C GLY A 286 11.37 -6.70 0.34
N SER A 287 11.34 -5.45 0.80
CA SER A 287 12.45 -4.50 0.82
C SER A 287 12.46 -3.75 2.15
N THR A 288 13.61 -3.16 2.51
CA THR A 288 13.69 -2.30 3.70
C THR A 288 13.05 -0.93 3.44
N ASN A 289 13.24 -0.38 2.24
CA ASN A 289 12.74 0.92 1.82
C ASN A 289 11.61 0.77 0.80
N PHE A 290 10.64 1.68 0.84
CA PHE A 290 9.49 1.63 -0.05
C PHE A 290 8.88 3.01 -0.27
N THR A 291 8.06 3.09 -1.33
CA THR A 291 7.22 4.23 -1.69
C THR A 291 5.76 3.85 -1.47
N THR A 292 4.93 4.79 -1.03
CA THR A 292 3.50 4.57 -0.79
C THR A 292 2.66 5.14 -1.92
N THR A 293 1.55 4.49 -2.26
CA THR A 293 0.56 5.04 -3.20
C THR A 293 -0.61 5.70 -2.48
N ASP A 294 -0.96 5.24 -1.28
CA ASP A 294 -1.96 5.86 -0.42
C ASP A 294 -1.78 5.39 1.03
N ILE A 295 -2.35 6.16 1.97
CA ILE A 295 -2.38 5.84 3.39
C ILE A 295 -3.76 6.23 3.90
N GLU A 296 -4.48 5.30 4.49
CA GLU A 296 -5.79 5.52 5.10
C GLU A 296 -5.73 5.24 6.59
N ILE A 297 -6.22 6.18 7.39
CA ILE A 297 -6.29 6.03 8.84
C ILE A 297 -7.72 6.18 9.26
N TYR A 298 -8.17 5.21 10.06
CA TYR A 298 -9.52 5.13 10.53
C TYR A 298 -9.54 5.19 12.05
N ARG A 299 -10.39 6.06 12.61
CA ARG A 299 -10.66 6.07 14.05
C ARG A 299 -11.76 5.08 14.39
N LEU A 300 -11.76 4.65 15.64
CA LEU A 300 -12.84 3.84 16.20
C LEU A 300 -14.17 4.61 16.10
N GLY A 301 -15.18 4.01 15.46
CA GLY A 301 -16.54 4.54 15.45
C GLY A 301 -17.26 4.22 16.76
N ASN A 302 -17.90 5.22 17.35
CA ASN A 302 -18.72 5.02 18.54
C ASN A 302 -20.14 4.62 18.12
N MET A 303 -20.83 3.83 18.95
CA MET A 303 -22.24 3.46 18.70
C MET A 303 -23.21 4.67 18.62
N TRP A 304 -22.74 5.87 19.01
CA TRP A 304 -23.50 7.11 19.03
C TRP A 304 -23.29 8.02 17.81
N ASP A 305 -22.39 7.67 16.88
CA ASP A 305 -22.10 8.49 15.69
C ASP A 305 -23.22 8.45 14.63
N HIS A 306 -24.42 7.96 15.00
CA HIS A 306 -25.62 7.92 14.15
C HIS A 306 -26.64 9.03 14.45
N GLN A 307 -26.28 10.05 15.25
CA GLN A 307 -27.24 11.08 15.70
C GLN A 307 -27.00 12.52 15.19
N PHE A 308 -26.11 12.75 14.24
CA PHE A 308 -25.95 14.09 13.63
C PHE A 308 -25.76 14.02 12.12
#